data_AF-A0A643FM21-F1
#
_entry.id   AF-A0A643FM21-F1
#
_cell.length_a   1.000
_cell.length_b   1.000
_cell.length_c   1.000
_cell.angle_alpha   90.00
_cell.angle_beta   90.00
_cell.angle_gamma   90.00
#
_symmetry.space_group_name_H-M   'P 1'
#
loop_
_entity.id
_entity.type
_entity.pdbx_description
1 polymer ?
#
loop_
_entity_poly.entity_id
_entity_poly.type
_entity_poly.pdbx_seq_one_letter_code
_entity_poly.pdbx_strand_id
1 'polypeptide(L)'
;MPIDLFADLGRPNSELHPQFVALRDLPGYAPARGLIRELQEHFVDADGNFVEQFQTFAFDARTFEFYLAAMFKAIGHEIDRSVDRPDFLISKNGVTAAVEAVTANPPPGKGIQPYSALVKDLSPDEVVQHFENTVPIRLGSPLFSKLKKQYWLLPHVAGRPLVLAIQDFHTAGSLMSSSAPLMRYLYGLGHQWWHDASGKLVIEGYELVEHQLGTKKIPSGFFFQPDAEYISAVLFCNSGTIPKFNRMGHQGKYQTKGVRMLRCGTCYRHDPNATMPKPFVYEVGSPDREPETWAEGTVLLRNPNALHPLPSEWLGASAEENLVDGTVVTTFAEPFLPYMSMTKIFHGASRGDLRKEAEKLAKALLSIFPS
;
A
#
# COMPACT_ATOMS: atom_id res chain seq x y z
N MET A 1 -3.66 -27.23 5.00
CA MET A 1 -2.40 -27.65 4.32
C MET A 1 -1.70 -26.38 3.86
N PRO A 2 -0.37 -26.31 3.88
CA PRO A 2 0.34 -25.17 3.30
C PRO A 2 -0.05 -25.05 1.83
N ILE A 3 -0.29 -23.82 1.37
CA ILE A 3 -0.60 -23.57 -0.03
C ILE A 3 0.66 -23.63 -0.90
N ASP A 4 0.47 -23.92 -2.19
CA ASP A 4 1.49 -23.71 -3.20
C ASP A 4 0.96 -22.76 -4.28
N LEU A 5 1.35 -21.48 -4.19
CA LEU A 5 1.00 -20.43 -5.12
C LEU A 5 1.51 -20.69 -6.54
N PHE A 6 2.48 -21.60 -6.71
CA PHE A 6 3.06 -21.98 -7.99
C PHE A 6 2.60 -23.36 -8.48
N ALA A 7 1.59 -23.97 -7.82
CA ALA A 7 1.04 -25.24 -8.25
C ALA A 7 0.53 -25.16 -9.70
N ASP A 8 0.77 -26.21 -10.48
CA ASP A 8 0.18 -26.35 -11.81
C ASP A 8 -1.28 -26.78 -11.68
N LEU A 9 -2.19 -25.83 -11.96
CA LEU A 9 -3.63 -26.06 -11.95
C LEU A 9 -4.17 -26.56 -13.29
N GLY A 10 -3.30 -26.89 -14.27
CA GLY A 10 -3.68 -27.34 -15.61
C GLY A 10 -4.31 -26.24 -16.48
N ARG A 11 -4.13 -24.96 -16.10
CA ARG A 11 -4.70 -23.80 -16.82
C ARG A 11 -3.74 -23.28 -17.91
N PRO A 12 -4.24 -22.99 -19.12
CA PRO A 12 -3.41 -22.37 -20.15
C PRO A 12 -3.03 -20.93 -19.78
N ASN A 13 -1.90 -20.43 -20.28
CA ASN A 13 -1.43 -19.06 -20.00
C ASN A 13 -2.46 -17.96 -20.36
N SER A 14 -3.39 -18.22 -21.28
CA SER A 14 -4.47 -17.28 -21.64
C SER A 14 -5.50 -17.06 -20.53
N GLU A 15 -5.58 -17.97 -19.56
CA GLU A 15 -6.44 -17.87 -18.38
C GLU A 15 -5.70 -17.34 -17.15
N LEU A 16 -4.38 -17.26 -17.20
CA LEU A 16 -3.55 -16.81 -16.10
C LEU A 16 -3.35 -15.30 -16.12
N HIS A 17 -3.14 -14.72 -14.94
CA HIS A 17 -2.78 -13.32 -14.82
C HIS A 17 -1.42 -13.06 -15.50
N PRO A 18 -1.29 -12.08 -16.41
CA PRO A 18 -0.02 -11.79 -17.07
C PRO A 18 1.14 -11.51 -16.10
N GLN A 19 0.87 -10.85 -14.98
CA GLN A 19 1.90 -10.62 -13.96
C GLN A 19 2.22 -11.88 -13.15
N PHE A 20 1.27 -12.83 -12.99
CA PHE A 20 1.58 -14.14 -12.43
C PHE A 20 2.49 -14.93 -13.38
N VAL A 21 2.18 -14.94 -14.68
CA VAL A 21 3.05 -15.57 -15.70
C VAL A 21 4.46 -14.97 -15.67
N ALA A 22 4.57 -13.64 -15.58
CA ALA A 22 5.86 -12.97 -15.44
C ALA A 22 6.60 -13.39 -14.15
N LEU A 23 5.91 -13.43 -13.01
CA LEU A 23 6.45 -13.90 -11.73
C LEU A 23 6.91 -15.35 -11.82
N ARG A 24 6.14 -16.24 -12.46
CA ARG A 24 6.46 -17.66 -12.62
C ARG A 24 7.67 -17.87 -13.51
N ASP A 25 7.73 -17.20 -14.65
CA ASP A 25 8.60 -17.59 -15.77
C ASP A 25 9.85 -16.71 -15.92
N LEU A 26 9.80 -15.41 -15.60
CA LEU A 26 10.94 -14.53 -15.89
C LEU A 26 12.08 -14.71 -14.88
N PRO A 27 13.35 -14.80 -15.33
CA PRO A 27 14.51 -14.96 -14.43
C PRO A 27 14.65 -13.86 -13.38
N GLY A 28 14.26 -12.62 -13.73
CA GLY A 28 14.33 -11.46 -12.85
C GLY A 28 13.47 -11.55 -11.58
N TYR A 29 12.50 -12.47 -11.54
CA TYR A 29 11.65 -12.72 -10.37
C TYR A 29 12.08 -13.95 -9.56
N ALA A 30 13.24 -14.54 -9.84
CA ALA A 30 13.77 -15.64 -9.03
C ALA A 30 13.86 -15.31 -7.52
N PRO A 31 14.29 -14.08 -7.10
CA PRO A 31 14.27 -13.72 -5.68
C PRO A 31 12.85 -13.72 -5.08
N ALA A 32 11.87 -13.13 -5.77
CA ALA A 32 10.47 -13.16 -5.34
C ALA A 32 9.94 -14.58 -5.19
N ARG A 33 10.16 -15.46 -6.19
CA ARG A 33 9.70 -16.85 -6.15
C ARG A 33 10.31 -17.61 -4.97
N GLY A 34 11.60 -17.42 -4.72
CA GLY A 34 12.28 -18.04 -3.58
C GLY A 34 11.64 -17.63 -2.25
N LEU A 35 11.42 -16.32 -2.06
CA LEU A 35 10.82 -15.78 -0.85
C LEU A 35 9.36 -16.19 -0.67
N ILE A 36 8.55 -16.10 -1.73
CA ILE A 36 7.14 -16.48 -1.67
C ILE A 36 6.99 -17.96 -1.30
N ARG A 37 7.85 -18.85 -1.82
CA ARG A 37 7.81 -20.28 -1.49
C ARG A 37 8.08 -20.58 -0.03
N GLU A 38 8.91 -19.79 0.64
CA GLU A 38 9.09 -19.89 2.09
C GLU A 38 7.89 -19.32 2.84
N LEU A 39 7.47 -18.09 2.49
CA LEU A 39 6.43 -17.39 3.23
C LEU A 39 5.08 -18.13 3.17
N GLN A 40 4.79 -18.82 2.07
CA GLN A 40 3.55 -19.58 1.92
C GLN A 40 3.45 -20.82 2.82
N GLU A 41 4.57 -21.35 3.33
CA GLU A 41 4.56 -22.52 4.22
C GLU A 41 3.75 -22.28 5.51
N HIS A 42 3.65 -21.01 5.91
CA HIS A 42 2.91 -20.57 7.10
C HIS A 42 1.60 -19.85 6.76
N PHE A 43 1.18 -19.87 5.49
CA PHE A 43 -0.02 -19.17 5.04
C PHE A 43 -1.21 -20.13 4.93
N VAL A 44 -2.30 -19.79 5.61
CA VAL A 44 -3.53 -20.59 5.65
C VAL A 44 -4.53 -20.06 4.62
N ASP A 45 -4.96 -20.94 3.72
CA ASP A 45 -6.09 -20.72 2.81
C ASP A 45 -7.34 -21.38 3.39
N ALA A 46 -8.22 -20.57 3.99
CA ALA A 46 -9.43 -21.04 4.64
C ALA A 46 -10.48 -21.54 3.63
N ASP A 47 -10.57 -20.89 2.47
CA ASP A 47 -11.61 -21.13 1.47
C ASP A 47 -11.18 -22.10 0.35
N GLY A 48 -9.88 -22.43 0.29
CA GLY A 48 -9.29 -23.31 -0.72
C GLY A 48 -9.21 -22.71 -2.13
N ASN A 49 -9.53 -21.41 -2.28
CA ASN A 49 -9.56 -20.71 -3.57
C ASN A 49 -8.40 -19.73 -3.75
N PHE A 50 -7.53 -19.57 -2.74
CA PHE A 50 -6.51 -18.52 -2.73
C PHE A 50 -5.51 -18.70 -3.87
N VAL A 51 -5.04 -19.94 -4.09
CA VAL A 51 -4.07 -20.26 -5.16
C VAL A 51 -4.67 -19.95 -6.53
N GLU A 52 -5.87 -20.45 -6.83
CA GLU A 52 -6.53 -20.19 -8.12
C GLU A 52 -6.72 -18.69 -8.37
N GLN A 53 -7.20 -17.97 -7.35
CA GLN A 53 -7.47 -16.53 -7.43
C GLN A 53 -6.20 -15.70 -7.59
N PHE A 54 -5.13 -16.08 -6.89
CA PHE A 54 -3.81 -15.49 -7.06
C PHE A 54 -3.32 -15.69 -8.50
N GLN A 55 -3.49 -16.87 -9.08
CA GLN A 55 -3.01 -17.16 -10.44
C GLN A 55 -3.84 -16.51 -11.56
N THR A 56 -5.07 -16.06 -11.28
CA THR A 56 -6.06 -15.65 -12.31
C THR A 56 -6.57 -14.22 -12.13
N PHE A 57 -7.78 -14.03 -11.60
CA PHE A 57 -8.52 -12.75 -11.68
C PHE A 57 -8.35 -11.84 -10.46
N ALA A 58 -7.83 -12.35 -9.35
CA ALA A 58 -7.66 -11.59 -8.10
C ALA A 58 -6.19 -11.50 -7.68
N PHE A 59 -5.27 -11.55 -8.64
CA PHE A 59 -3.82 -11.51 -8.41
C PHE A 59 -3.40 -10.35 -7.50
N ASP A 60 -3.85 -9.12 -7.78
CA ASP A 60 -3.48 -7.94 -6.98
C ASP A 60 -4.04 -8.00 -5.56
N ALA A 61 -5.31 -8.41 -5.40
CA ALA A 61 -5.95 -8.55 -4.09
C ALA A 61 -5.29 -9.65 -3.24
N ARG A 62 -5.04 -10.83 -3.81
CA ARG A 62 -4.38 -11.94 -3.12
C ARG A 62 -2.89 -11.65 -2.86
N THR A 63 -2.22 -10.89 -3.73
CA THR A 63 -0.87 -10.38 -3.45
C THR A 63 -0.87 -9.42 -2.26
N PHE A 64 -1.85 -8.53 -2.16
CA PHE A 64 -1.98 -7.59 -1.04
C PHE A 64 -2.26 -8.30 0.28
N GLU A 65 -3.18 -9.28 0.30
CA GLU A 65 -3.39 -10.13 1.47
C GLU A 65 -2.12 -10.88 1.90
N PHE A 66 -1.41 -11.48 0.94
CA PHE A 66 -0.16 -12.18 1.23
C PHE A 66 0.92 -11.23 1.79
N TYR A 67 0.97 -9.99 1.28
CA TYR A 67 1.84 -8.94 1.80
C TYR A 67 1.49 -8.55 3.24
N LEU A 68 0.20 -8.36 3.55
CA LEU A 68 -0.23 -8.03 4.91
C LEU A 68 0.16 -9.13 5.90
N ALA A 69 0.00 -10.40 5.52
CA ALA A 69 0.44 -11.51 6.35
C ALA A 69 1.95 -11.49 6.62
N ALA A 70 2.77 -11.26 5.58
CA ALA A 70 4.21 -11.14 5.72
C ALA A 70 4.60 -9.96 6.62
N MET A 71 3.94 -8.81 6.44
CA MET A 71 4.15 -7.61 7.24
C MET A 71 3.81 -7.84 8.72
N PHE A 72 2.60 -8.32 9.01
CA PHE A 72 2.17 -8.59 10.38
C PHE A 72 3.07 -9.61 11.07
N LYS A 73 3.47 -10.67 10.37
CA LYS A 73 4.40 -11.66 10.91
C LYS A 73 5.77 -11.06 11.22
N ALA A 74 6.31 -10.21 10.34
CA ALA A 74 7.59 -9.54 10.55
C ALA A 74 7.56 -8.56 11.73
N ILE A 75 6.42 -7.92 11.99
CA ILE A 75 6.19 -7.04 13.14
C ILE A 75 6.02 -7.84 14.45
N GLY A 76 5.83 -9.16 14.36
CA GLY A 76 5.69 -10.06 15.51
C GLY A 76 4.25 -10.30 15.94
N HIS A 77 3.27 -10.08 15.05
CA HIS A 77 1.89 -10.52 15.29
C HIS A 77 1.75 -12.02 15.06
N GLU A 78 0.97 -12.66 15.92
CA GLU A 78 0.34 -13.94 15.63
C GLU A 78 -0.85 -13.71 14.70
N ILE A 79 -1.03 -14.58 13.71
CA ILE A 79 -2.05 -14.42 12.66
C ILE A 79 -2.98 -15.63 12.71
N ASP A 80 -4.27 -15.36 12.83
CA ASP A 80 -5.35 -16.33 12.72
C ASP A 80 -6.21 -15.98 11.50
N ARG A 81 -6.30 -16.93 10.57
CA ARG A 81 -7.12 -16.90 9.34
C ARG A 81 -8.13 -18.04 9.32
N SER A 82 -8.48 -18.59 10.48
CA SER A 82 -9.41 -19.74 10.58
C SER A 82 -10.88 -19.34 10.40
N VAL A 83 -11.18 -18.05 10.48
CA VAL A 83 -12.50 -17.47 10.22
C VAL A 83 -12.62 -17.00 8.76
N ASP A 84 -13.84 -16.97 8.24
CA ASP A 84 -14.13 -16.58 6.85
C ASP A 84 -14.04 -15.07 6.60
N ARG A 85 -14.21 -14.26 7.66
CA ARG A 85 -14.12 -12.79 7.61
C ARG A 85 -13.98 -12.20 9.03
N PRO A 86 -13.34 -11.04 9.22
CA PRO A 86 -12.45 -10.37 8.27
C PRO A 86 -11.24 -11.24 7.90
N ASP A 87 -10.48 -10.82 6.89
CA ASP A 87 -9.36 -11.61 6.34
C ASP A 87 -8.30 -12.05 7.37
N PHE A 88 -8.17 -11.32 8.49
CA PHE A 88 -7.25 -11.65 9.58
C PHE A 88 -7.81 -11.33 10.96
N LEU A 89 -7.50 -12.18 11.93
CA LEU A 89 -7.34 -11.78 13.33
C LEU A 89 -5.84 -11.76 13.65
N ILE A 90 -5.33 -10.63 14.12
CA ILE A 90 -3.92 -10.47 14.50
C ILE A 90 -3.81 -10.20 16.00
N SER A 91 -2.83 -10.83 16.65
CA SER A 91 -2.62 -10.71 18.09
C SER A 91 -1.17 -10.43 18.46
N LYS A 92 -0.96 -9.52 19.40
CA LYS A 92 0.35 -9.18 19.96
C LYS A 92 0.18 -8.49 21.30
N ASN A 93 0.98 -8.88 22.29
CA ASN A 93 0.98 -8.28 23.63
C ASN A 93 -0.40 -8.27 24.32
N GLY A 94 -1.17 -9.35 24.16
CA GLY A 94 -2.50 -9.51 24.78
C GLY A 94 -3.63 -8.71 24.13
N VAL A 95 -3.35 -8.01 23.02
CA VAL A 95 -4.37 -7.33 22.21
C VAL A 95 -4.63 -8.14 20.94
N THR A 96 -5.88 -8.25 20.54
CA THR A 96 -6.31 -8.87 19.28
C THR A 96 -7.11 -7.85 18.47
N ALA A 97 -6.77 -7.67 17.20
CA ALA A 97 -7.48 -6.82 16.25
C ALA A 97 -7.93 -7.64 15.03
N ALA A 98 -9.08 -7.29 14.47
CA ALA A 98 -9.53 -7.79 13.18
C ALA A 98 -9.04 -6.87 12.05
N VAL A 99 -8.59 -7.44 10.94
CA VAL A 99 -8.13 -6.69 9.77
C VAL A 99 -8.81 -7.23 8.53
N GLU A 100 -9.41 -6.32 7.75
CA GLU A 100 -9.95 -6.60 6.42
C GLU A 100 -9.03 -6.01 5.36
N ALA A 101 -8.63 -6.82 4.38
CA ALA A 101 -7.92 -6.36 3.19
C ALA A 101 -8.91 -5.84 2.13
N VAL A 102 -8.57 -4.69 1.57
CA VAL A 102 -9.42 -3.96 0.63
C VAL A 102 -8.58 -3.48 -0.54
N THR A 103 -9.05 -3.72 -1.76
CA THR A 103 -8.46 -3.13 -2.96
C THR A 103 -9.46 -2.23 -3.66
N ALA A 104 -9.03 -1.03 -4.05
CA ALA A 104 -9.77 -0.23 -5.01
C ALA A 104 -9.37 -0.70 -6.41
N ASN A 105 -10.32 -1.27 -7.15
CA ASN A 105 -10.05 -1.86 -8.47
C ASN A 105 -10.70 -1.04 -9.59
N PRO A 106 -10.25 -1.21 -10.85
CA PRO A 106 -10.93 -0.64 -11.99
C PRO A 106 -12.39 -1.15 -12.06
N PRO A 107 -13.29 -0.42 -12.76
CA PRO A 107 -14.63 -0.93 -13.02
C PRO A 107 -14.58 -2.32 -13.69
N PRO A 108 -15.48 -3.25 -13.33
CA PRO A 108 -15.50 -4.59 -13.91
C PRO A 108 -15.48 -4.56 -15.44
N GLY A 109 -14.54 -5.29 -16.04
CA GLY A 109 -14.38 -5.41 -17.49
C GLY A 109 -14.58 -6.84 -17.99
N LYS A 110 -14.48 -7.02 -19.32
CA LYS A 110 -14.46 -8.35 -19.94
C LYS A 110 -13.04 -8.92 -19.81
N GLY A 111 -12.78 -9.68 -18.76
CA GLY A 111 -11.53 -10.40 -18.54
C GLY A 111 -10.57 -9.74 -17.54
N ILE A 112 -9.36 -10.29 -17.46
CA ILE A 112 -8.30 -9.85 -16.54
C ILE A 112 -7.81 -8.44 -16.93
N GLN A 113 -7.67 -7.56 -15.93
CA GLN A 113 -7.20 -6.19 -16.10
C GLN A 113 -5.93 -5.96 -15.27
N PRO A 114 -4.73 -6.25 -15.82
CA PRO A 114 -3.50 -6.12 -15.06
C PRO A 114 -3.19 -4.66 -14.74
N TYR A 115 -2.71 -4.40 -13.52
CA TYR A 115 -2.18 -3.09 -13.16
C TYR A 115 -1.02 -2.68 -14.07
N SER A 116 -0.96 -1.37 -14.38
CA SER A 116 0.13 -0.75 -15.12
C SER A 116 0.72 0.41 -14.32
N ALA A 117 2.04 0.51 -14.25
CA ALA A 117 2.72 1.66 -13.64
C ALA A 117 2.81 2.88 -14.59
N LEU A 118 2.39 2.74 -15.86
CA LEU A 118 2.45 3.82 -16.84
C LEU A 118 1.35 4.84 -16.56
N VAL A 119 1.76 6.00 -16.03
CA VAL A 119 0.86 7.12 -15.76
C VAL A 119 0.39 7.74 -17.08
N LYS A 120 -0.88 8.17 -17.13
CA LYS A 120 -1.39 8.95 -18.25
C LYS A 120 -0.87 10.38 -18.16
N ASP A 121 -0.59 11.01 -19.31
CA ASP A 121 -0.30 12.43 -19.35
C ASP A 121 -1.58 13.19 -18.97
N LEU A 122 -1.54 13.87 -17.83
CA LEU A 122 -2.61 14.71 -17.31
C LEU A 122 -2.14 16.16 -17.30
N SER A 123 -3.04 17.08 -17.64
CA SER A 123 -2.84 18.51 -17.39
C SER A 123 -2.81 18.81 -15.88
N PRO A 124 -2.24 19.95 -15.45
CA PRO A 124 -2.22 20.32 -14.03
C PRO A 124 -3.60 20.29 -13.35
N ASP A 125 -4.63 20.80 -14.02
CA ASP A 125 -6.00 20.81 -13.50
C ASP A 125 -6.57 19.38 -13.37
N GLU A 126 -6.25 18.50 -14.32
CA GLU A 126 -6.63 17.09 -14.24
C GLU A 126 -5.91 16.36 -13.11
N VAL A 127 -4.65 16.71 -12.82
CA VAL A 127 -3.92 16.17 -11.66
C VAL A 127 -4.58 16.59 -10.35
N VAL A 128 -4.94 17.88 -10.22
CA VAL A 128 -5.65 18.39 -9.03
C VAL A 128 -7.01 17.68 -8.88
N GLN A 129 -7.81 17.64 -9.95
CA GLN A 129 -9.11 16.96 -9.92
C GLN A 129 -8.99 15.46 -9.63
N HIS A 130 -7.92 14.82 -10.13
CA HIS A 130 -7.66 13.42 -9.85
C HIS A 130 -7.34 13.21 -8.36
N PHE A 131 -6.43 13.99 -7.81
CA PHE A 131 -5.97 13.89 -6.43
C PHE A 131 -7.04 14.28 -5.41
N GLU A 132 -7.76 15.39 -5.63
CA GLU A 132 -8.71 15.94 -4.66
C GLU A 132 -10.08 15.29 -4.69
N ASN A 133 -10.46 14.67 -5.81
CA ASN A 133 -11.81 14.11 -5.99
C ASN A 133 -11.80 12.66 -6.46
N THR A 134 -11.06 12.34 -7.53
CA THR A 134 -11.14 11.01 -8.14
C THR A 134 -10.61 9.92 -7.21
N VAL A 135 -9.40 10.09 -6.66
CA VAL A 135 -8.78 9.12 -5.74
C VAL A 135 -9.63 8.95 -4.46
N PRO A 136 -10.07 10.02 -3.76
CA PRO A 136 -11.01 9.91 -2.65
C PRO A 136 -12.26 9.09 -2.97
N ILE A 137 -12.88 9.31 -4.14
CA ILE A 137 -14.08 8.57 -4.55
C ILE A 137 -13.78 7.09 -4.78
N ARG A 138 -12.63 6.78 -5.38
CA ARG A 138 -12.20 5.42 -5.71
C ARG A 138 -11.82 4.62 -4.46
N LEU A 139 -11.23 5.25 -3.45
CA LEU A 139 -10.89 4.62 -2.17
C LEU A 139 -12.09 4.57 -1.22
N GLY A 140 -12.91 5.62 -1.18
CA GLY A 140 -14.04 5.70 -0.25
C GLY A 140 -15.15 4.71 -0.57
N SER A 141 -15.41 4.42 -1.85
CA SER A 141 -16.46 3.48 -2.26
C SER A 141 -16.27 2.06 -1.67
N PRO A 142 -15.09 1.41 -1.81
CA PRO A 142 -14.87 0.10 -1.18
C PRO A 142 -14.82 0.16 0.34
N LEU A 143 -14.25 1.22 0.96
CA LEU A 143 -14.27 1.39 2.42
C LEU A 143 -15.70 1.44 2.97
N PHE A 144 -16.57 2.26 2.35
CA PHE A 144 -17.98 2.32 2.70
C PHE A 144 -18.69 0.96 2.50
N SER A 145 -18.36 0.25 1.42
CA SER A 145 -18.90 -1.09 1.18
C SER A 145 -18.51 -2.10 2.27
N LYS A 146 -17.29 -1.98 2.81
CA LYS A 146 -16.81 -2.81 3.94
C LYS A 146 -17.41 -2.39 5.27
N LEU A 147 -17.60 -1.09 5.52
CA LEU A 147 -18.34 -0.58 6.67
C LEU A 147 -19.75 -1.21 6.75
N LYS A 148 -20.45 -1.30 5.61
CA LYS A 148 -21.78 -1.93 5.54
C LYS A 148 -21.80 -3.44 5.72
N LYS A 149 -20.65 -4.11 5.83
CA LYS A 149 -20.58 -5.53 6.23
C LYS A 149 -20.78 -5.74 7.72
N GLN A 150 -20.68 -4.68 8.53
CA GLN A 150 -20.94 -4.71 9.97
C GLN A 150 -20.17 -5.82 10.70
N TYR A 151 -18.87 -5.98 10.37
CA TYR A 151 -18.04 -7.06 10.91
C TYR A 151 -17.98 -7.06 12.44
N TRP A 152 -18.16 -5.91 13.09
CA TRP A 152 -18.22 -5.80 14.56
C TRP A 152 -19.38 -6.57 15.20
N LEU A 153 -20.40 -6.96 14.44
CA LEU A 153 -21.49 -7.82 14.93
C LEU A 153 -21.10 -9.30 14.99
N LEU A 154 -19.98 -9.69 14.39
CA LEU A 154 -19.49 -11.06 14.43
C LEU A 154 -18.94 -11.40 15.83
N PRO A 155 -19.25 -12.58 16.40
CA PRO A 155 -18.80 -12.94 17.75
C PRO A 155 -17.29 -12.84 17.97
N HIS A 156 -16.47 -13.13 16.94
CA HIS A 156 -15.01 -13.06 17.00
C HIS A 156 -14.43 -11.67 16.65
N VAL A 157 -15.26 -10.65 16.44
CA VAL A 157 -14.84 -9.27 16.22
C VAL A 157 -15.42 -8.32 17.27
N ALA A 158 -16.59 -8.66 17.83
CA ALA A 158 -17.26 -7.87 18.85
C ALA A 158 -16.32 -7.50 20.01
N GLY A 159 -16.28 -6.20 20.34
CA GLY A 159 -15.42 -5.68 21.41
C GLY A 159 -13.94 -5.51 21.04
N ARG A 160 -13.55 -5.72 19.77
CA ARG A 160 -12.15 -5.68 19.32
C ARG A 160 -11.91 -4.54 18.34
N PRO A 161 -10.67 -4.02 18.25
CA PRO A 161 -10.29 -3.12 17.18
C PRO A 161 -10.51 -3.75 15.79
N LEU A 162 -11.00 -2.95 14.84
CA LEU A 162 -11.24 -3.35 13.46
C LEU A 162 -10.51 -2.38 12.51
N VAL A 163 -9.64 -2.92 11.67
CA VAL A 163 -8.83 -2.16 10.72
C VAL A 163 -9.24 -2.50 9.30
N LEU A 164 -9.38 -1.48 8.46
CA LEU A 164 -9.48 -1.66 7.01
C LEU A 164 -8.11 -1.36 6.38
N ALA A 165 -7.43 -2.37 5.86
CA ALA A 165 -6.19 -2.19 5.12
C ALA A 165 -6.52 -2.00 3.64
N ILE A 166 -6.12 -0.89 3.03
CA ILE A 166 -6.49 -0.52 1.67
C ILE A 166 -5.29 -0.26 0.77
N GLN A 167 -5.36 -0.80 -0.45
CA GLN A 167 -4.41 -0.50 -1.53
C GLN A 167 -5.13 -0.13 -2.83
N ASP A 168 -4.57 0.83 -3.56
CA ASP A 168 -5.16 1.37 -4.78
C ASP A 168 -4.62 0.72 -6.07
N PHE A 169 -5.49 0.05 -6.81
CA PHE A 169 -5.23 -0.50 -8.14
C PHE A 169 -6.20 0.05 -9.19
N HIS A 170 -6.95 1.13 -8.89
CA HIS A 170 -8.11 1.52 -9.70
C HIS A 170 -7.76 2.01 -11.12
N THR A 171 -6.55 2.51 -11.32
CA THR A 171 -6.04 2.96 -12.61
C THR A 171 -4.54 2.75 -12.72
N ALA A 172 -4.02 2.85 -13.95
CA ALA A 172 -2.60 2.87 -14.17
C ALA A 172 -1.93 4.04 -13.42
N GLY A 173 -0.86 3.74 -12.68
CA GLY A 173 -0.16 4.72 -11.85
C GLY A 173 -0.76 4.94 -10.46
N SER A 174 -1.85 4.28 -10.07
CA SER A 174 -2.45 4.42 -8.71
C SER A 174 -1.45 4.25 -7.57
N LEU A 175 -0.50 3.34 -7.70
CA LEU A 175 0.53 3.09 -6.68
C LEU A 175 1.58 4.20 -6.57
N MET A 176 1.49 5.24 -7.41
CA MET A 176 2.33 6.43 -7.37
C MET A 176 1.76 7.54 -6.46
N SER A 177 0.56 7.33 -5.91
CA SER A 177 -0.07 8.23 -4.93
C SER A 177 0.39 7.93 -3.50
N SER A 178 0.44 8.96 -2.66
CA SER A 178 0.67 8.85 -1.21
C SER A 178 -0.64 8.65 -0.43
N SER A 179 -0.56 8.60 0.91
CA SER A 179 -1.73 8.55 1.80
C SER A 179 -2.59 9.82 1.76
N ALA A 180 -2.09 10.93 1.23
CA ALA A 180 -2.72 12.24 1.38
C ALA A 180 -4.17 12.35 0.82
N PRO A 181 -4.52 11.79 -0.35
CA PRO A 181 -5.92 11.76 -0.80
C PRO A 181 -6.84 10.95 0.13
N LEU A 182 -6.32 9.84 0.68
CA LEU A 182 -7.07 9.03 1.62
C LEU A 182 -7.26 9.78 2.93
N MET A 183 -6.21 10.40 3.47
CA MET A 183 -6.27 11.28 4.65
C MET A 183 -7.35 12.35 4.50
N ARG A 184 -7.35 13.06 3.36
CA ARG A 184 -8.35 14.08 3.02
C ARG A 184 -9.77 13.53 3.13
N TYR A 185 -10.01 12.35 2.56
CA TYR A 185 -11.31 11.69 2.60
C TYR A 185 -11.71 11.21 4.01
N LEU A 186 -10.77 10.61 4.74
CA LEU A 186 -11.06 9.99 6.02
C LEU A 186 -11.40 11.02 7.10
N TYR A 187 -10.66 12.12 7.14
CA TYR A 187 -10.86 13.19 8.13
C TYR A 187 -11.78 14.31 7.66
N GLY A 188 -12.13 14.39 6.37
CA GLY A 188 -12.92 15.51 5.86
C GLY A 188 -12.15 16.82 5.89
N LEU A 189 -10.84 16.77 5.62
CA LEU A 189 -9.94 17.92 5.72
C LEU A 189 -9.11 18.08 4.46
N GLY A 190 -9.27 19.23 3.79
CA GLY A 190 -8.31 19.70 2.80
C GLY A 190 -7.19 20.50 3.47
N HIS A 191 -6.10 20.70 2.75
CA HIS A 191 -4.98 21.52 3.21
C HIS A 191 -4.59 22.53 2.15
N GLN A 192 -4.24 23.74 2.59
CA GLN A 192 -3.56 24.76 1.79
C GLN A 192 -2.24 25.12 2.47
N TRP A 193 -1.25 25.56 1.69
CA TRP A 193 0.05 25.91 2.23
C TRP A 193 0.67 27.09 1.50
N TRP A 194 1.52 27.83 2.21
CA TRP A 194 2.35 28.91 1.67
C TRP A 194 3.56 29.14 2.58
N HIS A 195 4.55 29.89 2.10
CA HIS A 195 5.63 30.39 2.95
C HIS A 195 5.29 31.81 3.44
N ASP A 196 5.39 32.05 4.75
CA ASP A 196 5.18 33.38 5.32
C ASP A 196 6.33 34.35 4.99
N ALA A 197 6.24 35.59 5.47
CA ALA A 197 7.25 36.62 5.24
C ALA A 197 8.66 36.27 5.79
N SER A 198 8.75 35.31 6.72
CA SER A 198 10.01 34.79 7.25
C SER A 198 10.55 33.59 6.46
N GLY A 199 9.82 33.13 5.43
CA GLY A 199 10.15 31.94 4.65
C GLY A 199 9.76 30.63 5.35
N LYS A 200 8.95 30.70 6.42
CA LYS A 200 8.47 29.51 7.14
C LYS A 200 7.23 28.96 6.46
N LEU A 201 7.19 27.64 6.26
CA LEU A 201 6.02 26.95 5.74
C LEU A 201 4.86 27.03 6.74
N VAL A 202 3.72 27.51 6.26
CA VAL A 202 2.44 27.51 6.95
C VAL A 202 1.53 26.54 6.21
N ILE A 203 0.85 25.67 6.97
CA ILE A 203 -0.14 24.73 6.46
C ILE A 203 -1.43 24.98 7.24
N GLU A 204 -2.52 25.25 6.54
CA GLU A 204 -3.84 25.40 7.12
C GLU A 204 -4.78 24.32 6.60
N GLY A 205 -5.47 23.67 7.52
CA GLY A 205 -6.57 22.76 7.21
C GLY A 205 -7.85 23.54 6.93
N TYR A 206 -8.68 23.04 6.03
CA TYR A 206 -10.04 23.51 5.83
C TYR A 206 -11.01 22.32 5.78
N GLU A 207 -12.23 22.54 6.27
CA GLU A 207 -13.27 21.52 6.26
C GLU A 207 -13.68 21.19 4.82
N LEU A 208 -13.82 19.89 4.55
CA LEU A 208 -14.27 19.35 3.27
C LEU A 208 -15.49 18.48 3.49
N VAL A 209 -16.59 18.83 2.83
CA VAL A 209 -17.89 18.18 3.07
C VAL A 209 -18.17 17.04 2.10
N GLU A 210 -17.73 17.17 0.85
CA GLU A 210 -17.98 16.19 -0.22
C GLU A 210 -16.86 16.11 -1.25
N HIS A 211 -16.84 15.03 -2.01
CA HIS A 211 -16.03 14.86 -3.23
C HIS A 211 -16.94 14.62 -4.43
N GLN A 212 -16.57 15.16 -5.59
CA GLN A 212 -17.37 15.05 -6.82
C GLN A 212 -16.57 14.56 -8.04
N LEU A 213 -17.09 13.55 -8.72
CA LEU A 213 -16.60 13.05 -10.01
C LEU A 213 -17.76 12.88 -10.99
N GLY A 214 -17.87 13.82 -11.93
CA GLY A 214 -19.03 13.89 -12.83
C GLY A 214 -20.32 14.07 -12.02
N THR A 215 -21.25 13.13 -12.16
CA THR A 215 -22.51 13.11 -11.40
C THR A 215 -22.41 12.37 -10.06
N LYS A 216 -21.33 11.63 -9.81
CA LYS A 216 -21.15 10.91 -8.54
C LYS A 216 -20.63 11.86 -7.47
N LYS A 217 -21.33 11.89 -6.34
CA LYS A 217 -20.92 12.59 -5.11
C LYS A 217 -20.83 11.61 -3.96
N ILE A 218 -19.83 11.77 -3.11
CA ILE A 218 -19.75 11.08 -1.82
C ILE A 218 -19.45 12.09 -0.71
N PRO A 219 -19.98 11.90 0.51
CA PRO A 219 -19.55 12.69 1.66
C PRO A 219 -18.09 12.42 1.98
N SER A 220 -17.37 13.46 2.39
CA SER A 220 -16.05 13.32 3.02
C SER A 220 -16.22 12.97 4.51
N GLY A 221 -15.11 12.88 5.25
CA GLY A 221 -15.12 12.60 6.68
C GLY A 221 -15.63 11.21 7.01
N PHE A 222 -15.08 10.17 6.37
CA PHE A 222 -15.48 8.76 6.62
C PHE A 222 -15.54 8.40 8.11
N PHE A 223 -14.57 8.86 8.92
CA PHE A 223 -14.53 8.59 10.36
C PHE A 223 -15.63 9.27 11.19
N PHE A 224 -16.40 10.18 10.58
CA PHE A 224 -17.51 10.89 11.19
C PHE A 224 -18.88 10.44 10.64
N GLN A 225 -18.89 9.43 9.77
CA GLN A 225 -20.12 8.85 9.25
C GLN A 225 -20.74 7.87 10.25
N PRO A 226 -22.06 7.62 10.21
CA PRO A 226 -22.71 6.63 11.06
C PRO A 226 -22.06 5.24 10.92
N ASP A 227 -21.91 4.56 12.06
CA ASP A 227 -21.24 3.27 12.24
C ASP A 227 -19.71 3.31 12.09
N ALA A 228 -19.10 4.43 11.70
CA ALA A 228 -17.65 4.52 11.54
C ALA A 228 -16.91 4.38 12.88
N GLU A 229 -17.56 4.64 14.02
CA GLU A 229 -17.01 4.44 15.35
C GLU A 229 -16.57 2.98 15.63
N TYR A 230 -17.08 2.00 14.86
CA TYR A 230 -16.64 0.60 14.94
C TYR A 230 -15.36 0.32 14.16
N ILE A 231 -14.87 1.25 13.33
CA ILE A 231 -13.60 1.15 12.61
C ILE A 231 -12.52 1.86 13.42
N SER A 232 -11.50 1.14 13.85
CA SER A 232 -10.43 1.70 14.67
C SER A 232 -9.44 2.54 13.87
N ALA A 233 -9.15 2.10 12.65
CA ALA A 233 -8.19 2.77 11.77
C ALA A 233 -8.31 2.27 10.33
N VAL A 234 -7.71 3.01 9.40
CA VAL A 234 -7.50 2.58 8.02
C VAL A 234 -6.01 2.56 7.73
N LEU A 235 -5.49 1.40 7.31
CA LEU A 235 -4.09 1.24 6.91
C LEU A 235 -3.96 1.50 5.40
N PHE A 236 -3.33 2.61 5.03
CA PHE A 236 -2.91 2.85 3.66
C PHE A 236 -1.72 1.97 3.29
N CYS A 237 -1.72 1.43 2.07
CA CYS A 237 -0.56 0.80 1.45
C CYS A 237 -0.52 1.09 -0.06
N ASN A 238 0.70 1.24 -0.61
CA ASN A 238 0.93 1.23 -2.06
C ASN A 238 2.08 0.29 -2.47
N SER A 239 2.54 -0.55 -1.54
CA SER A 239 3.73 -1.38 -1.71
C SER A 239 3.44 -2.89 -1.63
N GLY A 240 2.21 -3.32 -1.36
CA GLY A 240 1.80 -4.72 -1.36
C GLY A 240 1.71 -5.31 -2.78
N THR A 241 2.85 -5.49 -3.42
CA THR A 241 2.97 -5.97 -4.82
C THR A 241 4.15 -6.92 -4.99
N ILE A 242 4.17 -7.69 -6.08
CA ILE A 242 5.30 -8.61 -6.39
C ILE A 242 6.68 -7.93 -6.40
N PRO A 243 6.85 -6.70 -6.92
CA PRO A 243 8.10 -5.97 -6.76
C PRO A 243 8.61 -5.88 -5.32
N LYS A 244 7.74 -5.74 -4.30
CA LYS A 244 8.15 -5.77 -2.88
C LYS A 244 8.76 -7.11 -2.52
N PHE A 245 8.07 -8.21 -2.80
CA PHE A 245 8.61 -9.57 -2.59
C PHE A 245 9.93 -9.79 -3.32
N ASN A 246 10.08 -9.24 -4.52
CA ASN A 246 11.32 -9.36 -5.28
C ASN A 246 12.47 -8.62 -4.62
N ARG A 247 12.24 -7.38 -4.14
CA ARG A 247 13.25 -6.60 -3.42
C ARG A 247 13.62 -7.25 -2.08
N MET A 248 12.62 -7.65 -1.28
CA MET A 248 12.81 -8.35 -0.01
C MET A 248 13.59 -9.66 -0.18
N GLY A 249 13.26 -10.44 -1.21
CA GLY A 249 13.99 -11.67 -1.53
C GLY A 249 15.42 -11.40 -2.00
N HIS A 250 15.62 -10.34 -2.79
CA HIS A 250 16.92 -9.99 -3.37
C HIS A 250 17.91 -9.43 -2.35
N GLN A 251 17.45 -8.60 -1.39
CA GLN A 251 18.30 -8.10 -0.30
C GLN A 251 18.54 -9.16 0.78
N GLY A 252 17.73 -10.22 0.81
CA GLY A 252 17.82 -11.33 1.75
C GLY A 252 18.48 -12.59 1.16
N LYS A 253 18.07 -13.75 1.66
CA LYS A 253 18.67 -15.05 1.29
C LYS A 253 18.44 -15.51 -0.15
N TYR A 254 17.52 -14.89 -0.89
CA TYR A 254 17.17 -15.28 -2.26
C TYR A 254 17.83 -14.40 -3.32
N GLN A 255 18.90 -13.69 -2.96
CA GLN A 255 19.73 -12.97 -3.92
C GLN A 255 20.17 -13.92 -5.05
N THR A 256 19.80 -13.58 -6.29
CA THR A 256 20.03 -14.45 -7.45
C THR A 256 21.12 -13.88 -8.34
N LYS A 257 22.10 -14.70 -8.73
CA LYS A 257 23.17 -14.32 -9.65
C LYS A 257 22.61 -13.81 -10.97
N GLY A 258 23.13 -12.67 -11.43
CA GLY A 258 22.70 -12.06 -12.69
C GLY A 258 21.43 -11.21 -12.60
N VAL A 259 20.74 -11.21 -11.47
CA VAL A 259 19.62 -10.28 -11.21
C VAL A 259 20.17 -9.07 -10.45
N ARG A 260 19.78 -7.86 -10.88
CA ARG A 260 19.99 -6.60 -10.15
C ARG A 260 18.70 -5.80 -10.14
N MET A 261 18.51 -4.96 -9.14
CA MET A 261 17.31 -4.14 -9.03
C MET A 261 17.66 -2.72 -8.61
N LEU A 262 17.06 -1.74 -9.29
CA LEU A 262 17.02 -0.36 -8.81
C LEU A 262 15.64 -0.07 -8.23
N ARG A 263 15.60 0.47 -7.00
CA ARG A 263 14.40 1.10 -6.46
C ARG A 263 14.53 2.60 -6.58
N CYS A 264 13.51 3.26 -7.10
CA CYS A 264 13.49 4.71 -7.24
C CYS A 264 12.09 5.27 -6.96
N GLY A 265 12.02 6.55 -6.60
CA GLY A 265 10.76 7.23 -6.33
C GLY A 265 10.97 8.47 -5.48
N THR A 266 9.99 8.77 -4.64
CA THR A 266 10.03 9.89 -3.70
C THR A 266 9.71 9.42 -2.29
N CYS A 267 10.33 10.06 -1.30
CA CYS A 267 10.10 9.81 0.11
C CYS A 267 9.85 11.11 0.88
N TYR A 268 9.36 10.95 2.12
CA TYR A 268 9.18 12.05 3.05
C TYR A 268 10.48 12.85 3.20
N ARG A 269 10.34 14.19 3.21
CA ARG A 269 11.44 15.12 3.43
C ARG A 269 11.26 15.71 4.83
N HIS A 270 12.15 15.35 5.76
CA HIS A 270 12.11 15.77 7.17
C HIS A 270 12.45 17.24 7.45
N ASP A 271 12.72 18.03 6.41
CA ASP A 271 12.83 19.48 6.53
C ASP A 271 11.42 20.05 6.80
N PRO A 272 11.18 20.74 7.93
CA PRO A 272 9.86 21.26 8.26
C PRO A 272 9.35 22.35 7.30
N ASN A 273 10.22 22.91 6.44
CA ASN A 273 9.82 23.85 5.40
C ASN A 273 9.65 23.21 4.02
N ALA A 274 9.75 21.88 3.92
CA ALA A 274 9.59 21.13 2.68
C ALA A 274 8.15 21.13 2.17
N THR A 275 7.98 21.51 0.91
CA THR A 275 6.70 21.40 0.20
C THR A 275 6.70 20.33 -0.89
N MET A 276 7.89 19.81 -1.19
CA MET A 276 8.11 18.76 -2.18
C MET A 276 8.82 17.56 -1.52
N PRO A 277 8.50 16.33 -1.94
CA PRO A 277 9.15 15.16 -1.40
C PRO A 277 10.61 15.05 -1.88
N LYS A 278 11.41 14.26 -1.18
CA LYS A 278 12.81 14.01 -1.53
C LYS A 278 12.89 12.86 -2.55
N PRO A 279 13.57 13.03 -3.71
CA PRO A 279 13.76 11.93 -4.64
C PRO A 279 14.81 10.94 -4.11
N PHE A 280 14.69 9.67 -4.50
CA PHE A 280 15.69 8.65 -4.21
C PHE A 280 15.87 7.65 -5.36
N VAL A 281 17.08 7.10 -5.47
CA VAL A 281 17.44 5.96 -6.33
C VAL A 281 18.52 5.13 -5.64
N TYR A 282 18.39 3.80 -5.59
CA TYR A 282 19.47 2.88 -5.19
C TYR A 282 19.36 1.49 -5.79
N GLU A 283 20.49 0.78 -5.78
CA GLU A 283 20.55 -0.67 -5.95
C GLU A 283 20.08 -1.38 -4.68
N VAL A 284 19.10 -2.28 -4.83
CA VAL A 284 18.56 -3.09 -3.73
C VAL A 284 19.62 -4.05 -3.19
N GLY A 285 19.76 -4.13 -1.86
CA GLY A 285 20.82 -4.93 -1.22
C GLY A 285 22.20 -4.28 -1.24
N SER A 286 22.29 -3.00 -1.60
CA SER A 286 23.53 -2.23 -1.48
C SER A 286 23.92 -2.03 0.00
N PRO A 287 25.20 -2.18 0.37
CA PRO A 287 25.66 -2.11 1.77
C PRO A 287 25.67 -0.69 2.35
N ASP A 288 25.40 0.33 1.54
CA ASP A 288 25.36 1.75 1.95
C ASP A 288 23.98 2.19 2.46
N ARG A 289 23.02 1.27 2.55
CA ARG A 289 21.68 1.51 3.06
C ARG A 289 21.23 0.41 4.00
N GLU A 290 20.35 0.80 4.91
CA GLU A 290 19.54 -0.17 5.66
C GLU A 290 18.66 -1.00 4.70
N PRO A 291 18.48 -2.31 4.98
CA PRO A 291 17.54 -3.14 4.25
C PRO A 291 16.12 -2.60 4.33
N GLU A 292 15.36 -2.75 3.23
CA GLU A 292 13.95 -2.38 3.20
C GLU A 292 13.15 -3.21 4.22
N THR A 293 12.25 -2.59 4.98
CA THR A 293 11.35 -3.32 5.89
C THR A 293 10.05 -3.70 5.20
N TRP A 294 9.23 -4.57 5.80
CA TRP A 294 7.88 -4.84 5.26
C TRP A 294 6.93 -3.66 5.43
N ALA A 295 7.11 -2.84 6.47
CA ALA A 295 6.25 -1.71 6.77
C ALA A 295 6.41 -0.58 5.74
N GLU A 296 7.61 -0.39 5.18
CA GLU A 296 7.88 0.67 4.20
C GLU A 296 6.83 0.73 3.09
N GLY A 297 6.17 1.90 2.99
CA GLY A 297 5.05 2.15 2.08
C GLY A 297 3.67 2.07 2.74
N THR A 298 3.61 2.05 4.07
CA THR A 298 2.36 2.04 4.85
C THR A 298 2.19 3.25 5.75
N VAL A 299 0.94 3.69 5.91
CA VAL A 299 0.55 4.76 6.84
C VAL A 299 -0.75 4.36 7.53
N LEU A 300 -0.79 4.33 8.86
CA LEU A 300 -1.99 4.04 9.62
C LEU A 300 -2.72 5.35 9.96
N LEU A 301 -3.91 5.55 9.40
CA LEU A 301 -4.77 6.70 9.70
C LEU A 301 -5.77 6.29 10.78
N ARG A 302 -5.69 6.92 11.96
CA ARG A 302 -6.40 6.49 13.15
C ARG A 302 -7.75 7.19 13.26
N ASN A 303 -8.80 6.43 13.54
CA ASN A 303 -10.13 7.00 13.72
C ASN A 303 -10.20 7.70 15.10
N PRO A 304 -10.43 9.04 15.16
CA PRO A 304 -10.54 9.75 16.43
C PRO A 304 -11.77 9.34 17.25
N ASN A 305 -12.79 8.74 16.61
CA ASN A 305 -14.04 8.32 17.23
C ASN A 305 -14.13 6.79 17.45
N ALA A 306 -13.01 6.06 17.35
CA ALA A 306 -13.02 4.61 17.51
C ALA A 306 -13.51 4.18 18.91
N LEU A 307 -14.52 3.30 18.96
CA LEU A 307 -14.97 2.65 20.20
C LEU A 307 -13.90 1.74 20.78
N HIS A 308 -13.10 1.12 19.91
CA HIS A 308 -12.02 0.21 20.28
C HIS A 308 -10.72 0.64 19.57
N PRO A 309 -10.02 1.68 20.08
CA PRO A 309 -8.79 2.15 19.45
C PRO A 309 -7.67 1.11 19.57
N LEU A 310 -6.74 1.12 18.61
CA LEU A 310 -5.51 0.35 18.70
C LEU A 310 -4.56 0.99 19.75
N PRO A 311 -3.61 0.25 20.34
CA PRO A 311 -2.49 0.89 21.02
C PRO A 311 -1.60 1.67 20.01
N SER A 312 -0.82 2.64 20.48
CA SER A 312 0.13 3.39 19.63
C SER A 312 1.20 2.47 19.03
N GLU A 313 1.52 2.64 17.74
CA GLU A 313 2.58 1.91 17.02
C GLU A 313 2.40 0.38 16.99
N TRP A 314 1.27 -0.13 17.45
CA TRP A 314 1.05 -1.55 17.68
C TRP A 314 0.86 -2.32 16.38
N LEU A 315 0.19 -1.71 15.39
CA LEU A 315 -0.02 -2.34 14.09
C LEU A 315 1.31 -2.51 13.33
N GLY A 316 2.26 -1.60 13.57
CA GLY A 316 3.60 -1.57 12.97
C GLY A 316 3.64 -1.02 11.53
N ALA A 317 2.81 -0.01 11.23
CA ALA A 317 2.96 0.78 10.01
C ALA A 317 4.22 1.67 10.10
N SER A 318 4.77 2.11 8.96
CA SER A 318 5.94 3.00 8.97
C SER A 318 5.66 4.38 9.56
N ALA A 319 4.40 4.83 9.47
CA ALA A 319 3.93 6.06 10.09
C ALA A 319 2.49 5.89 10.59
N GLU A 320 2.12 6.62 11.63
CA GLU A 320 0.75 6.76 12.10
C GLU A 320 0.31 8.22 12.04
N GLU A 321 -0.89 8.49 11.52
CA GLU A 321 -1.51 9.81 11.46
C GLU A 321 -2.69 9.87 12.44
N ASN A 322 -2.69 10.87 13.30
CA ASN A 322 -3.77 11.16 14.25
C ASN A 322 -4.35 12.54 14.00
N LEU A 323 -5.66 12.71 14.20
CA LEU A 323 -6.28 14.03 14.21
C LEU A 323 -6.28 14.59 15.64
N VAL A 324 -5.56 15.70 15.85
CA VAL A 324 -5.44 16.39 17.14
C VAL A 324 -5.81 17.86 16.93
N ASP A 325 -6.86 18.33 17.61
CA ASP A 325 -7.35 19.72 17.52
C ASP A 325 -7.53 20.24 16.08
N GLY A 326 -8.09 19.40 15.20
CA GLY A 326 -8.31 19.73 13.78
C GLY A 326 -7.06 19.64 12.90
N THR A 327 -5.91 19.24 13.45
CA THR A 327 -4.64 19.11 12.73
C THR A 327 -4.22 17.64 12.65
N VAL A 328 -3.73 17.21 11.48
CA VAL A 328 -3.17 15.86 11.33
C VAL A 328 -1.72 15.86 11.82
N VAL A 329 -1.44 15.04 12.81
CA VAL A 329 -0.10 14.84 13.39
C VAL A 329 0.42 13.46 12.99
N THR A 330 1.59 13.43 12.39
CA THR A 330 2.25 12.18 11.98
C THR A 330 3.32 11.76 12.99
N THR A 331 3.27 10.51 13.42
CA THR A 331 4.33 9.85 14.19
C THR A 331 5.06 8.88 13.25
N PHE A 332 6.38 8.97 13.20
CA PHE A 332 7.22 8.19 12.30
C PHE A 332 7.90 7.05 13.06
N ALA A 333 7.61 5.81 12.67
CA ALA A 333 8.30 4.62 13.20
C ALA A 333 9.60 4.33 12.43
N GLU A 334 9.70 4.81 11.19
CA GLU A 334 10.85 4.59 10.31
C GLU A 334 11.40 5.90 9.76
N PRO A 335 12.73 6.04 9.60
CA PRO A 335 13.34 7.26 9.07
C PRO A 335 13.11 7.42 7.56
N PHE A 336 12.91 6.32 6.83
CA PHE A 336 12.73 6.31 5.38
C PHE A 336 11.28 5.95 5.01
N LEU A 337 10.54 6.94 4.50
CA LEU A 337 9.10 6.83 4.25
C LEU A 337 8.81 7.08 2.77
N PRO A 338 8.82 6.03 1.94
CA PRO A 338 8.53 6.18 0.52
C PRO A 338 7.06 6.58 0.33
N TYR A 339 6.83 7.70 -0.36
CA TYR A 339 5.49 8.08 -0.82
C TYR A 339 5.09 7.28 -2.04
N MET A 340 6.05 7.01 -2.92
CA MET A 340 5.89 6.08 -4.03
C MET A 340 7.23 5.48 -4.41
N SER A 341 7.20 4.28 -4.98
CA SER A 341 8.41 3.67 -5.52
C SER A 341 8.14 2.74 -6.69
N MET A 342 9.10 2.69 -7.61
CA MET A 342 9.16 1.75 -8.71
C MET A 342 10.39 0.86 -8.55
N THR A 343 10.31 -0.35 -9.10
CA THR A 343 11.46 -1.27 -9.20
C THR A 343 11.79 -1.53 -10.65
N LYS A 344 13.02 -1.22 -11.06
CA LYS A 344 13.57 -1.68 -12.33
C LYS A 344 14.38 -2.94 -12.09
N ILE A 345 14.01 -4.01 -12.76
CA ILE A 345 14.66 -5.32 -12.66
C ILE A 345 15.55 -5.51 -13.88
N PHE A 346 16.78 -5.91 -13.66
CA PHE A 346 17.78 -6.16 -14.69
C PHE A 346 18.25 -7.60 -14.60
N HIS A 347 18.38 -8.26 -15.75
CA HIS A 347 18.96 -9.60 -15.85
C HIS A 347 20.15 -9.55 -16.81
N GLY A 348 21.33 -9.97 -16.35
CA GLY A 348 22.57 -9.95 -17.13
C GLY A 348 23.21 -8.57 -17.31
N ALA A 349 22.69 -7.51 -16.67
CA ALA A 349 23.27 -6.17 -16.75
C ALA A 349 24.56 -6.04 -15.93
N SER A 350 25.53 -5.28 -16.45
CA SER A 350 26.75 -4.94 -15.71
C SER A 350 26.45 -3.89 -14.63
N ARG A 351 27.36 -3.74 -13.65
CA ARG A 351 27.28 -2.62 -12.69
C ARG A 351 27.37 -1.26 -13.37
N GLY A 352 28.08 -1.17 -14.51
CA GLY A 352 28.17 0.06 -15.30
C GLY A 352 26.83 0.45 -15.93
N ASP A 353 26.08 -0.53 -16.44
CA ASP A 353 24.74 -0.29 -17.00
C ASP A 353 23.77 0.16 -15.91
N LEU A 354 23.83 -0.49 -14.74
CA LEU A 354 23.01 -0.13 -13.59
C LEU A 354 23.29 1.30 -13.11
N ARG A 355 24.57 1.68 -13.04
CA ARG A 355 24.98 3.04 -12.67
C ARG A 355 24.44 4.09 -13.65
N LYS A 356 24.58 3.87 -14.96
CA LYS A 356 24.06 4.78 -15.99
C LYS A 356 22.55 4.96 -15.87
N GLU A 357 21.82 3.87 -15.64
CA GLU A 357 20.37 3.93 -15.48
C GLU A 357 19.96 4.61 -14.15
N ALA A 358 20.70 4.39 -13.07
CA ALA A 358 20.49 5.07 -11.80
C ALA A 358 20.72 6.59 -11.92
N GLU A 359 21.80 7.01 -12.60
CA GLU A 359 22.09 8.43 -12.87
C GLU A 359 21.00 9.07 -13.73
N LYS A 360 20.51 8.36 -14.77
CA LYS A 360 19.39 8.81 -15.61
C LYS A 360 18.10 8.98 -14.79
N LEU A 361 17.76 8.00 -13.94
CA LEU A 361 16.59 8.07 -13.06
C LEU A 361 16.71 9.23 -12.06
N ALA A 362 17.88 9.38 -11.45
CA ALA A 362 18.13 10.45 -10.50
C ALA A 362 17.96 11.83 -11.16
N LYS A 363 18.51 12.01 -12.37
CA LYS A 363 18.36 13.26 -13.13
C LYS A 363 16.90 13.55 -13.46
N ALA A 364 16.13 12.54 -13.89
CA ALA A 364 14.72 12.70 -14.21
C ALA A 364 13.88 13.06 -12.97
N LEU A 365 14.17 12.43 -11.82
CA LEU A 365 13.49 12.76 -10.57
C LEU A 365 13.87 14.17 -10.07
N LEU A 366 15.15 14.55 -10.13
CA LEU A 366 15.63 15.86 -9.71
C LEU A 366 15.11 17.02 -10.57
N SER A 367 14.76 16.78 -11.84
CA SER A 367 14.11 17.80 -12.66
C SER A 367 12.67 18.12 -12.24
N ILE A 368 12.03 17.22 -11.48
CA ILE A 368 10.66 17.38 -10.98
C ILE A 368 10.66 17.73 -9.49
N PHE A 369 11.53 17.08 -8.72
CA PHE A 369 11.66 17.18 -7.28
C PHE A 369 13.08 17.67 -6.93
N PRO A 370 13.36 18.99 -7.03
CA PRO A 370 14.68 19.51 -6.75
C PRO A 370 15.06 19.26 -5.28
N SER A 371 16.35 18.99 -5.06
CA SER A 371 16.93 18.63 -3.76
C SER A 371 16.56 19.60 -2.65
#